data_AF-A0AAW3I8H0-F1
#
_entry.id   AF-A0AAW3I8H0-F1
#
_cell.length_a   1.000
_cell.length_b   1.000
_cell.length_c   1.000
_cell.angle_alpha   90.00
_cell.angle_beta   90.00
_cell.angle_gamma   90.00
#
_symmetry.space_group_name_H-M   'P 1'
#
loop_
_entity.id
_entity.type
_entity.pdbx_description
1 polymer ?
#
loop_
_entity_poly.entity_id
_entity_poly.type
_entity_poly.pdbx_seq_one_letter_code
_entity_poly.pdbx_strand_id
1 'polypeptide(L)'
;MSNPNQGAATRARNEEIERRLTAGESGPALAREFGVTQPRVHQIARAVREARGVLKPRTGPAQVKATAATRIQDPRPAPAVYFGPVTVVAGTQVAPRPFAMSPSMAYAAARARQEQRPVPSLAGSRERAV
;
A
#
# COMPACT_ATOMS: atom_id res chain seq x y z
N MET A 1 25.35 -15.87 -8.91
CA MET A 1 24.98 -17.07 -9.71
C MET A 1 23.76 -17.72 -9.06
N SER A 2 22.56 -17.61 -9.67
CA SER A 2 21.35 -18.28 -9.16
C SER A 2 21.37 -19.75 -9.60
N ASN A 3 21.29 -20.66 -8.63
CA ASN A 3 21.41 -22.10 -8.89
C ASN A 3 20.04 -22.65 -9.36
N PRO A 4 19.93 -23.23 -10.58
CA PRO A 4 18.66 -23.70 -11.15
C PRO A 4 17.95 -24.77 -10.30
N ASN A 5 18.68 -25.51 -9.45
CA ASN A 5 18.11 -26.49 -8.53
C ASN A 5 17.33 -25.87 -7.35
N GLN A 6 17.51 -24.57 -7.08
CA GLN A 6 16.76 -23.88 -6.02
C GLN A 6 15.26 -23.77 -6.36
N GLY A 7 14.91 -23.74 -7.64
CA GLY A 7 13.52 -23.66 -8.08
C GLY A 7 12.71 -24.91 -7.73
N ALA A 8 13.28 -26.09 -8.00
CA ALA A 8 12.64 -27.38 -7.70
C ALA A 8 12.51 -27.62 -6.19
N ALA A 9 13.59 -27.38 -5.42
CA ALA A 9 13.58 -27.51 -3.97
C ALA A 9 12.58 -26.55 -3.30
N THR A 10 12.46 -25.31 -3.81
CA THR A 10 11.49 -24.33 -3.31
C THR A 10 10.05 -24.74 -3.63
N ARG A 11 9.79 -25.30 -4.81
CA ARG A 11 8.45 -25.80 -5.19
C ARG A 11 8.02 -26.96 -4.30
N ALA A 12 8.90 -27.94 -4.09
CA ALA A 12 8.63 -29.07 -3.19
C ALA A 12 8.30 -28.61 -1.76
N ARG A 13 9.07 -27.65 -1.21
CA ARG A 13 8.78 -27.05 0.10
C ARG A 13 7.41 -26.37 0.13
N ASN A 14 7.05 -25.65 -0.92
CA ASN A 14 5.79 -24.91 -0.99
C ASN A 14 4.58 -25.85 -1.08
N GLU A 15 4.70 -26.95 -1.81
CA GLU A 15 3.67 -28.01 -1.87
C GLU A 15 3.47 -28.67 -0.51
N GLU A 16 4.55 -28.91 0.24
CA GLU A 16 4.47 -29.47 1.59
C GLU A 16 3.75 -28.53 2.57
N ILE A 17 4.08 -27.23 2.53
CA ILE A 17 3.39 -26.21 3.33
C ILE A 17 1.88 -26.20 3.04
N GLU A 18 1.48 -26.37 1.78
CA GLU A 18 0.07 -26.37 1.39
C GLU A 18 -0.66 -27.65 1.81
N ARG A 19 0.00 -28.81 1.73
CA ARG A 19 -0.55 -30.09 2.24
C ARG A 19 -0.85 -30.01 3.73
N ARG A 20 0.12 -29.57 4.54
CA ARG A 20 -0.02 -29.50 6.00
C ARG A 20 -1.03 -28.44 6.44
N LEU A 21 -1.06 -27.29 5.76
CA LEU A 21 -2.09 -26.28 6.02
C LEU A 21 -3.51 -26.79 5.67
N THR A 22 -3.64 -27.63 4.64
CA THR A 22 -4.92 -28.25 4.27
C THR A 22 -5.32 -29.37 5.23
N ALA A 23 -4.36 -30.08 5.82
CA ALA A 23 -4.57 -31.04 6.90
C ALA A 23 -5.03 -30.38 8.23
N GLY A 24 -5.08 -29.04 8.29
CA GLY A 24 -5.55 -28.29 9.45
C GLY A 24 -4.45 -27.91 10.44
N GLU A 25 -3.18 -28.09 10.09
CA GLU A 25 -2.10 -27.64 10.95
C GLU A 25 -2.05 -26.11 11.07
N SER A 26 -1.64 -25.63 12.25
CA SER A 26 -1.65 -24.20 12.51
C SER A 26 -0.56 -23.47 11.70
N GLY A 27 -0.96 -22.40 11.01
CA GLY A 27 -0.03 -21.52 10.28
C GLY A 27 1.15 -21.00 11.13
N PRO A 28 0.98 -20.67 12.43
CA PRO A 28 2.09 -20.32 13.31
C PRO A 28 3.10 -21.45 13.57
N ALA A 29 2.65 -22.71 13.64
CA ALA A 29 3.55 -23.85 13.80
C ALA A 29 4.39 -24.08 12.53
N LEU A 30 3.75 -24.03 11.37
CA LEU A 30 4.41 -24.14 10.07
C LEU A 30 5.42 -23.00 9.83
N ALA A 31 5.10 -21.79 10.29
CA ALA A 31 6.03 -20.66 10.21
C ALA A 31 7.35 -20.93 10.95
N ARG A 32 7.27 -21.49 12.16
CA ARG A 32 8.44 -21.83 12.99
C ARG A 32 9.27 -22.95 12.36
N GLU A 33 8.60 -23.97 11.83
CA GLU A 33 9.27 -25.14 11.27
C GLU A 33 9.98 -24.85 9.95
N PHE A 34 9.34 -24.10 9.06
CA PHE A 34 9.89 -23.76 7.75
C PHE A 34 10.76 -22.49 7.74
N GLY A 35 10.94 -21.84 8.91
CA GLY A 35 11.73 -20.62 9.05
C GLY A 35 11.18 -19.44 8.25
N VAL A 36 9.86 -19.35 8.12
CA VAL A 36 9.17 -18.29 7.36
C VAL A 36 8.19 -17.53 8.24
N THR A 37 7.79 -16.33 7.82
CA THR A 37 6.77 -15.58 8.55
C THR A 37 5.38 -16.17 8.34
N GLN A 38 4.49 -16.07 9.34
CA GLN A 38 3.12 -16.57 9.23
C GLN A 38 2.35 -16.01 8.00
N PRO A 39 2.43 -14.70 7.66
CA PRO A 39 1.81 -14.19 6.43
C PRO A 39 2.36 -14.88 5.18
N ARG A 40 3.65 -15.23 5.19
CA ARG A 40 4.31 -15.88 4.07
C ARG A 40 3.82 -17.31 3.86
N VAL A 41 3.53 -18.06 4.93
CA VAL A 41 2.90 -19.39 4.85
C VAL A 41 1.57 -19.34 4.09
N HIS A 42 0.70 -18.39 4.44
CA HIS A 42 -0.60 -18.24 3.77
C HIS A 42 -0.47 -17.78 2.31
N GLN A 43 0.50 -16.92 2.00
CA GLN A 43 0.79 -16.53 0.62
C GLN A 43 1.30 -17.70 -0.22
N ILE A 44 2.18 -18.53 0.34
CA ILE A 44 2.71 -19.71 -0.33
C ILE A 44 1.58 -20.70 -0.62
N ALA A 45 0.77 -21.05 0.39
CA ALA A 45 -0.33 -21.98 0.20
C ALA A 45 -1.34 -21.48 -0.84
N ARG A 46 -1.62 -20.16 -0.84
CA ARG A 46 -2.45 -19.54 -1.87
C ARG A 46 -1.84 -19.66 -3.27
N ALA A 47 -0.56 -19.32 -3.43
CA ALA A 47 0.12 -19.38 -4.72
C ALA A 47 0.13 -20.82 -5.29
N VAL A 48 0.27 -21.83 -4.43
CA VAL A 48 0.19 -23.25 -4.82
C VAL A 48 -1.23 -23.60 -5.28
N ARG A 49 -2.28 -23.15 -4.58
CA ARG A 49 -3.67 -23.37 -4.97
C ARG A 49 -4.05 -22.66 -6.28
N GLU A 50 -3.51 -21.46 -6.51
CA GLU A 50 -3.66 -20.74 -7.78
C GLU A 50 -2.94 -21.48 -8.92
N ALA A 51 -1.73 -21.99 -8.70
CA ALA A 51 -0.99 -22.78 -9.68
C ALA A 51 -1.69 -24.12 -10.01
N ARG A 52 -2.39 -24.72 -9.06
CA ARG A 52 -3.23 -25.91 -9.26
C ARG A 52 -4.61 -25.61 -9.88
N GLY A 53 -4.94 -24.33 -10.10
CA GLY A 53 -6.24 -23.93 -10.67
C GLY A 53 -7.42 -24.05 -9.71
N VAL A 54 -7.19 -24.35 -8.43
CA VAL A 54 -8.25 -24.47 -7.40
C VAL A 54 -8.78 -23.08 -7.01
N LEU A 55 -7.94 -22.04 -7.12
CA LEU A 55 -8.30 -20.67 -6.81
C LEU A 55 -8.07 -19.76 -8.03
N LYS A 56 -9.03 -18.88 -8.33
CA LYS A 56 -8.85 -17.85 -9.36
C LYS A 56 -7.72 -16.89 -8.93
N PRO A 57 -6.77 -16.56 -9.82
CA PRO A 57 -5.70 -15.63 -9.49
C PRO A 57 -6.27 -14.29 -9.06
N ARG A 58 -5.63 -13.66 -8.08
CA ARG A 58 -6.00 -12.31 -7.65
C ARG A 58 -5.55 -11.29 -8.69
N THR A 59 -6.31 -11.17 -9.78
CA THR A 59 -6.11 -10.12 -10.77
C THR A 59 -6.68 -8.81 -10.22
N GLY A 60 -5.87 -8.08 -9.47
CA GLY A 60 -6.22 -6.74 -9.00
C GLY A 60 -5.34 -6.27 -7.84
N PRO A 61 -5.04 -4.95 -7.75
CA PRO A 61 -4.35 -4.40 -6.59
C PRO A 61 -5.17 -4.76 -5.35
N ALA A 62 -4.49 -5.14 -4.28
CA ALA A 62 -5.17 -5.44 -3.04
C ALA A 62 -5.95 -4.21 -2.60
N GLN A 63 -7.27 -4.23 -2.78
CA GLN A 63 -8.13 -3.22 -2.19
C GLN A 63 -8.00 -3.37 -0.69
N VAL A 64 -7.07 -2.61 -0.11
CA VAL A 64 -7.07 -2.28 1.30
C VAL A 64 -8.44 -1.64 1.50
N LYS A 65 -9.34 -2.33 2.21
CA LYS A 65 -10.56 -1.67 2.69
C LYS A 65 -10.04 -0.52 3.54
N ALA A 66 -10.07 0.69 2.99
CA ALA A 66 -9.91 1.89 3.78
C ALA A 66 -11.08 1.87 4.75
N THR A 67 -10.81 1.42 5.98
CA THR A 67 -11.67 1.72 7.11
C THR A 67 -11.90 3.22 7.04
N ALA A 68 -13.14 3.62 6.79
CA ALA A 68 -13.55 5.00 6.68
C ALA A 68 -12.93 5.75 7.86
N ALA A 69 -11.98 6.64 7.56
CA ALA A 69 -11.40 7.49 8.58
C ALA A 69 -12.56 8.27 9.17
N THR A 70 -12.87 7.99 10.44
CA THR A 70 -13.77 8.83 11.22
C THR A 70 -13.23 10.24 11.06
N ARG A 71 -14.02 11.12 10.44
CA ARG A 71 -13.68 12.52 10.26
C ARG A 71 -13.68 13.15 11.65
N ILE A 72 -12.53 13.09 12.32
CA ILE A 72 -12.27 13.89 13.51
C ILE A 72 -12.34 15.33 13.02
N GLN A 73 -13.45 16.00 13.31
CA GLN A 73 -13.55 17.44 13.19
C GLN A 73 -12.71 18.00 14.33
N ASP A 74 -11.40 18.08 14.13
CA ASP A 74 -10.56 18.97 14.92
C ASP A 74 -10.89 20.39 14.45
N PRO A 75 -11.43 21.29 15.30
CA PRO A 75 -11.40 22.71 15.01
C PRO A 75 -9.98 23.21 15.27
N ARG A 76 -9.01 22.71 14.48
CA ARG A 76 -7.65 23.22 14.54
C ARG A 76 -7.65 24.61 13.88
N PRO A 77 -7.23 25.66 14.59
CA PRO A 77 -7.07 26.97 13.97
C PRO A 77 -6.08 26.84 12.80
N ALA A 78 -6.34 27.57 11.70
CA ALA A 78 -5.47 27.59 10.53
C ALA A 78 -4.02 27.79 10.98
N PRO A 79 -3.04 27.05 10.42
CA PRO A 79 -1.67 27.16 10.88
C PRO A 79 -1.20 28.60 10.66
N ALA A 80 -0.91 29.30 11.76
CA ALA A 80 -0.27 30.59 11.68
C ALA A 80 1.04 30.41 10.92
N VAL A 81 1.29 31.27 9.92
CA VAL A 81 2.57 31.31 9.23
C VAL A 81 3.63 31.57 10.29
N TYR A 82 4.57 30.63 10.46
CA TYR A 82 5.59 30.72 11.49
C TYR A 82 6.64 31.77 11.10
N PHE A 83 6.80 32.81 11.92
CA PHE A 83 7.77 33.90 11.74
C PHE A 83 8.89 33.91 12.81
N GLY A 84 8.99 32.88 13.65
CA GLY A 84 10.02 32.79 14.69
C GLY A 84 11.38 32.37 14.14
N PRO A 85 12.46 32.49 14.93
CA PRO A 85 13.77 31.97 14.54
C PRO A 85 13.67 30.45 14.30
N VAL A 86 14.17 29.98 13.16
CA VAL A 86 14.25 28.56 12.81
C VAL A 86 15.65 28.07 13.20
N THR A 87 15.73 27.21 14.21
CA THR A 87 16.99 26.52 14.55
C THR A 87 17.13 25.30 13.64
N VAL A 88 18.14 25.28 12.78
CA VAL A 88 18.43 24.12 11.93
C VAL A 88 19.19 23.08 12.76
N VAL A 89 18.61 21.90 12.94
CA VAL A 89 19.29 20.76 13.58
C VAL A 89 20.24 20.15 12.55
N ALA A 90 21.54 20.09 12.87
CA ALA A 90 22.52 19.45 12.02
C ALA A 90 22.16 17.97 11.81
N GLY A 91 22.07 17.53 10.55
CA GLY A 91 21.74 16.15 10.17
C GLY A 91 20.40 15.96 9.46
N THR A 92 19.47 16.92 9.51
CA THR A 92 18.25 16.88 8.70
C THR A 92 18.48 17.52 7.33
N GLN A 93 18.78 16.69 6.32
CA GLN A 93 18.80 17.16 4.94
C GLN A 93 17.36 17.31 4.44
N VAL A 94 16.97 18.54 4.12
CA VAL A 94 15.79 18.76 3.26
C VAL A 94 16.12 18.09 1.92
N ALA A 95 15.25 17.19 1.46
CA ALA A 95 15.47 16.52 0.18
C ALA A 95 15.75 17.60 -0.90
N PRO A 96 16.84 17.49 -1.67
CA PRO A 96 17.28 18.54 -2.60
C PRO A 96 16.29 18.79 -3.73
N ARG A 97 15.31 17.90 -3.91
CA ARG A 97 14.22 18.04 -4.86
C ARG A 97 12.88 17.97 -4.15
N PRO A 98 11.97 18.92 -4.40
CA PRO A 98 10.59 18.77 -3.96
C PRO A 98 10.00 17.52 -4.61
N PHE A 99 9.09 16.86 -3.90
CA PHE A 99 8.30 15.78 -4.50
C PHE A 99 7.50 16.37 -5.67
N ALA A 100 7.84 15.94 -6.89
CA ALA A 100 7.11 16.28 -8.10
C ALA A 100 6.09 15.18 -8.40
N MET A 101 4.90 15.55 -8.87
CA MET A 101 3.95 14.57 -9.40
C MET A 101 4.55 13.90 -10.64
N SER A 102 4.45 12.57 -10.72
CA SER A 102 4.75 11.87 -11.97
C SER A 102 3.75 12.29 -13.06
N PRO A 103 4.09 12.12 -14.36
CA PRO A 103 3.16 12.42 -15.45
C PRO A 103 1.81 11.69 -15.33
N SER A 104 1.83 10.43 -14.87
CA SER A 104 0.62 9.65 -14.62
C SER A 104 -0.23 10.21 -13.48
N MET A 105 0.42 10.67 -12.40
CA MET A 105 -0.24 11.29 -11.26
C MET A 105 -0.82 12.66 -11.63
N ALA A 106 -0.11 13.44 -12.45
CA ALA A 106 -0.59 14.71 -12.98
C ALA A 106 -1.84 14.51 -13.86
N TYR A 107 -1.83 13.50 -14.74
CA TYR A 107 -2.99 13.17 -15.58
C TYR A 107 -4.20 12.71 -14.75
N ALA A 108 -3.97 11.86 -13.74
CA ALA A 108 -5.02 11.45 -12.81
C ALA A 108 -5.59 12.62 -12.01
N ALA A 109 -4.74 13.54 -11.55
CA ALA A 109 -5.16 14.75 -10.85
C ALA A 109 -5.98 15.69 -11.76
N ALA A 110 -5.60 15.84 -13.03
CA ALA A 110 -6.35 16.63 -14.00
C ALA A 110 -7.74 16.04 -14.26
N ARG A 111 -7.83 14.72 -14.45
CA ARG A 111 -9.11 14.01 -14.60
C ARG A 111 -9.99 14.16 -13.36
N ALA A 112 -9.43 13.97 -12.17
CA ALA A 112 -10.17 14.10 -10.92
C ALA A 112 -10.74 15.51 -10.73
N ARG A 113 -10.01 16.56 -11.14
CA ARG A 113 -10.49 17.95 -11.08
C ARG A 113 -11.68 18.21 -12.00
N GLN A 114 -11.81 17.50 -13.11
CA GLN A 114 -12.99 17.62 -13.99
C GLN A 114 -14.24 16.99 -13.37
N GLU A 115 -14.07 15.92 -12.60
CA GLU A 115 -15.17 15.21 -11.92
C GLU A 115 -15.61 15.92 -10.61
N GLN A 116 -14.71 16.71 -10.02
CA GLN A 116 -15.02 17.49 -8.82
C GLN A 116 -15.90 18.68 -9.17
N ARG A 117 -17.12 18.69 -8.62
CA ARG A 117 -17.96 19.89 -8.62
C ARG A 117 -17.27 21.00 -7.82
N PRO A 118 -17.23 22.25 -8.33
CA PRO A 118 -16.69 23.36 -7.57
C PRO A 118 -17.50 23.49 -6.27
N VAL A 119 -16.81 23.34 -5.14
CA VAL A 119 -17.42 23.58 -3.84
C VAL A 119 -17.50 25.10 -3.63
N PRO A 120 -18.69 25.64 -3.29
CA PRO A 120 -18.80 27.05 -2.98
C PRO A 120 -17.94 27.34 -1.75
N SER A 121 -16.94 28.20 -1.92
CA SER A 121 -16.13 28.68 -0.80
C SER A 121 -16.96 29.63 0.06
N LEU A 122 -16.91 29.46 1.39
CA LEU A 122 -17.47 30.41 2.35
C LEU A 122 -16.86 31.82 2.25
N ALA A 123 -15.71 31.96 1.57
CA ALA A 123 -15.04 33.24 1.34
C ALA A 123 -15.55 34.02 0.10
N GLY A 124 -16.68 33.61 -0.50
CA GLY A 124 -17.33 34.38 -1.57
C GLY A 124 -16.45 34.54 -2.82
N SER A 125 -16.26 33.47 -3.59
CA SER A 125 -15.62 33.56 -4.90
C SER A 125 -16.54 34.28 -5.88
N ARG A 126 -16.25 35.55 -6.17
CA ARG A 126 -16.73 36.21 -7.41
C ARG A 126 -16.14 35.47 -8.61
N GLU A 127 -17.02 34.92 -9.45
CA GLU A 127 -16.70 34.50 -10.81
C GLU A 127 -15.91 35.61 -11.52
N ARG A 128 -14.71 35.29 -12.02
CA ARG A 128 -14.09 36.09 -13.08
C ARG A 128 -14.66 35.57 -14.39
N ALA A 129 -15.52 36.37 -15.00
CA ALA A 129 -15.91 36.21 -16.39
C ALA A 129 -14.69 36.41 -17.31
N VAL A 130 -14.68 35.59 -18.36
CA VAL A 130 -13.83 35.46 -19.55
C VAL A 130 -12.87 36.62 -19.85
#